data_AF-A0A1V4YD09-F1
#
_entry.id   AF-A0A1V4YD09-F1
#
_cell.length_a   1.000
_cell.length_b   1.000
_cell.length_c   1.000
_cell.angle_alpha   90.00
_cell.angle_beta   90.00
_cell.angle_gamma   90.00
#
_symmetry.space_group_name_H-M   'P 1'
#
loop_
_entity.id
_entity.type
_entity.pdbx_description
1 polymer ?
#
loop_
_entity_poly.entity_id
_entity_poly.type
_entity_poly.pdbx_seq_one_letter_code
_entity_poly.pdbx_strand_id
1 'polypeptide(L)' 'MLDLYAYLTLSSVLCLLAAAFFKYNQYKKNPMKYENGRSAAIILLLLGVLMFIKVLLDLFS' A
#
# COMPACT_ATOMS: atom_id res chain seq x y z
N MET A 1 -16.16 19.72 -2.45
CA MET A 1 -15.58 19.36 -1.14
C MET A 1 -14.81 18.08 -1.35
N LEU A 2 -13.56 17.99 -0.92
CA LEU A 2 -12.84 16.72 -0.99
C LEU A 2 -13.52 15.79 0.03
N ASP A 3 -14.28 14.82 -0.46
CA ASP A 3 -15.12 13.97 0.39
C ASP A 3 -14.28 13.29 1.47
N LEU A 4 -14.82 13.22 2.70
CA LEU A 4 -14.21 12.51 3.83
C LEU A 4 -13.80 11.09 3.42
N TYR A 5 -14.57 10.47 2.52
CA TYR A 5 -14.28 9.20 1.88
C TYR A 5 -12.97 9.20 1.08
N ALA A 6 -12.75 10.20 0.22
CA ALA A 6 -11.52 10.32 -0.57
C ALA A 6 -10.29 10.51 0.33
N TYR A 7 -10.43 11.30 1.41
CA TYR A 7 -9.35 11.51 2.39
C TYR A 7 -9.01 10.21 3.15
N LEU A 8 -10.03 9.50 3.65
CA LEU A 8 -9.85 8.23 4.35
C LEU A 8 -9.17 7.21 3.42
N THR A 9 -9.60 7.15 2.16
CA THR A 9 -9.06 6.19 1.19
C THR A 9 -7.61 6.52 0.83
N LEU A 10 -7.26 7.79 0.63
CA LEU A 10 -5.86 8.21 0.44
C LEU A 10 -4.98 7.88 1.65
N SER A 11 -5.49 8.10 2.87
CA SER A 11 -4.77 7.74 4.10
C SER A 11 -4.50 6.23 4.18
N SER A 12 -5.46 5.41 3.75
CA SER A 12 -5.32 3.95 3.72
C SER A 12 -4.29 3.49 2.68
N VAL A 13 -4.25 4.14 1.50
CA VAL A 13 -3.26 3.88 0.44
C VAL A 13 -1.85 4.17 0.94
N LEU A 14 -1.66 5.32 1.60
CA LEU A 14 -0.38 5.69 2.21
C LEU A 14 0.06 4.68 3.27
N CYS A 15 -0.88 4.21 4.10
CA CYS A 15 -0.61 3.21 5.12
C CYS A 15 -0.20 1.85 4.52
N LEU A 16 -0.83 1.43 3.43
CA LEU A 16 -0.48 0.22 2.68
C LEU A 16 0.91 0.33 2.04
N LEU A 17 1.24 1.48 1.45
CA LEU A 17 2.57 1.74 0.91
C LEU A 17 3.66 1.72 1.99
N ALA A 18 3.39 2.34 3.14
CA ALA A 18 4.29 2.32 4.28
C ALA A 18 4.49 0.89 4.82
N ALA A 19 3.43 0.10 4.92
CA ALA A 19 3.50 -1.30 5.33
C ALA A 19 4.31 -2.15 4.36
N ALA A 20 4.14 -1.95 3.05
CA ALA A 20 4.94 -2.60 2.01
C ALA A 20 6.42 -2.28 2.18
N PHE A 21 6.75 -0.99 2.39
CA PHE A 21 8.13 -0.54 2.60
C PHE A 21 8.75 -1.15 3.87
N PHE A 22 8.00 -1.17 4.99
CA PHE A 22 8.47 -1.78 6.23
C PHE A 22 8.74 -3.29 6.07
N LYS A 23 7.84 -4.02 5.41
CA LYS A 23 8.02 -5.45 5.13
C LYS A 23 9.23 -5.73 4.23
N TYR A 24 9.41 -4.92 3.19
CA TYR A 24 10.59 -5.00 2.33
C TYR A 24 11.87 -4.71 3.10
N ASN A 25 11.87 -3.70 3.97
CA ASN A 25 13.02 -3.33 4.77
C ASN A 25 13.37 -4.40 5.82
N GLN A 26 12.35 -5.04 6.42
CA GLN A 26 12.55 -6.21 7.30
C GLN A 26 13.16 -7.38 6.56
N TYR A 27 12.68 -7.69 5.35
CA TYR A 27 13.29 -8.69 4.48
C TYR A 27 14.75 -8.35 4.15
N LYS A 28 15.05 -7.11 3.78
CA LYS A 28 16.42 -6.66 3.48
C LYS A 28 17.35 -6.81 4.68
N LYS A 29 16.87 -6.50 5.90
CA LYS A 29 17.65 -6.65 7.12
C LYS A 29 17.88 -8.10 7.51
N ASN A 30 16.90 -8.98 7.29
CA ASN A 30 17.02 -10.38 7.69
C ASN A 30 16.21 -11.32 6.78
N PRO A 31 16.74 -11.70 5.60
CA PRO A 31 15.98 -12.41 4.58
C PRO A 31 15.60 -13.83 5.00
N MET A 32 16.44 -14.53 5.80
CA MET A 32 16.13 -15.88 6.29
C MET A 32 14.95 -15.90 7.29
N LYS A 33 14.81 -14.84 8.11
CA LYS A 33 13.70 -14.76 9.07
C LYS A 33 12.39 -14.31 8.42
N TYR A 34 12.50 -13.55 7.32
CA TYR A 34 11.38 -12.94 6.64
C TYR A 34 11.32 -13.34 5.17
N GLU A 35 11.49 -14.62 4.82
CA GLU A 35 11.45 -15.10 3.42
C GLU A 35 10.21 -14.59 2.66
N ASN A 36 9.04 -14.62 3.31
CA ASN A 36 7.78 -14.13 2.76
C ASN A 36 7.62 -12.60 2.84
N GLY A 37 8.58 -11.88 3.41
CA GLY A 37 8.56 -10.43 3.54
C GLY A 37 8.63 -9.72 2.20
N ARG A 38 9.33 -10.30 1.21
CA ARG A 38 9.40 -9.79 -0.16
C ARG A 38 8.07 -9.93 -0.89
N SER A 39 7.46 -11.12 -0.86
CA SER A 39 6.15 -11.36 -1.49
C SER A 39 5.04 -10.57 -0.82
N ALA A 40 5.02 -10.48 0.51
CA ALA A 40 4.08 -9.65 1.25
C ALA A 40 4.21 -8.15 0.92
N ALA A 41 5.43 -7.65 0.78
CA ALA A 41 5.65 -6.26 0.37
C ALA A 41 5.10 -5.99 -1.04
N ILE A 42 5.31 -6.90 -1.99
CA ILE A 42 4.80 -6.78 -3.36
C ILE A 42 3.27 -6.78 -3.38
N ILE A 43 2.63 -7.70 -2.63
CA ILE A 43 1.17 -7.78 -2.55
C ILE A 43 0.57 -6.49 -1.97
N LEU A 44 1.15 -5.97 -0.88
CA LEU A 44 0.70 -4.72 -0.26
C LEU A 44 0.87 -3.51 -1.20
N LEU A 45 1.95 -3.49 -1.98
CA LEU A 45 2.21 -2.43 -2.96
C LEU A 45 1.18 -2.48 -4.10
N LEU A 46 0.90 -3.67 -4.63
CA LEU A 46 -0.14 -3.88 -5.66
C LEU A 46 -1.53 -3.47 -5.15
N LEU A 47 -1.89 -3.84 -3.92
CA LEU A 47 -3.14 -3.44 -3.27
C LEU A 47 -3.25 -1.92 -3.11
N GLY A 48 -2.17 -1.26 -2.66
CA GLY A 48 -2.12 0.19 -2.53
C GLY A 48 -2.32 0.91 -3.87
N VAL A 49 -1.67 0.41 -4.93
CA VAL A 49 -1.80 0.97 -6.29
C VAL A 49 -3.20 0.77 -6.85
N LEU A 50 -3.81 -0.42 -6.69
CA LEU A 50 -5.17 -0.68 -7.13
C LEU A 50 -6.19 0.22 -6.44
N MET A 51 -6.07 0.39 -5.12
CA MET A 51 -6.92 1.29 -4.33
C MET A 51 -6.75 2.75 -4.77
N PHE A 52 -5.52 3.18 -5.08
CA PHE A 52 -5.26 4.53 -5.59
C PHE A 52 -5.89 4.77 -6.97
N ILE A 53 -5.77 3.81 -7.89
CA ILE A 53 -6.42 3.88 -9.21
C ILE A 53 -7.93 3.96 -9.08
N LYS A 54 -8.52 3.15 -8.18
CA LYS A 54 -9.96 3.20 -7.87
C LYS A 54 -10.41 4.58 -7.40
N VAL A 55 -9.68 5.19 -6.46
CA VAL A 55 -9.99 6.54 -5.97
C VAL A 55 -9.88 7.57 -7.09
N LEU A 56 -8.85 7.48 -7.93
CA LEU A 56 -8.73 8.35 -9.10
C LEU A 56 -9.92 8.18 -10.05
N LEU A 57 -10.31 6.94 -10.35
CA LEU A 57 -11.45 6.68 -11.21
C LEU A 57 -12.75 7.27 -10.65
N ASP A 58 -13.00 7.09 -9.34
CA ASP A 58 -14.18 7.62 -8.66
C ASP A 58 -14.17 9.16 -8.57
N LEU A 59 -12.99 9.80 -8.58
CA LEU A 59 -12.86 11.26 -8.51
C LEU A 59 -13.06 11.95 -9.88
N PHE A 60 -12.80 11.23 -10.96
CA PHE A 60 -12.85 11.74 -12.35
C PHE A 60 -14.03 11.19 -13.17
N SER A 61 -14.84 10.29 -12.60
CA SER A 61 -16.10 9.80 -13.16
C SER A 61 -17.28 10.65 -12.73
#